data_AF-A0A817Z3V8-F1
#
_entry.id   AF-A0A817Z3V8-F1
#
_cell.length_a   1.000
_cell.length_b   1.000
_cell.length_c   1.000
_cell.angle_alpha   90.00
_cell.angle_beta   90.00
_cell.angle_gamma   90.00
#
_symmetry.space_group_name_H-M   'P 1'
#
loop_
_entity.id
_entity.type
_entity.pdbx_description
1 polymer ?
#
loop_
_entity_poly.entity_id
_entity_poly.type
_entity_poly.pdbx_seq_one_letter_code
_entity_poly.pdbx_strand_id
1 'polypeptide(L)'
;MFSVDDSYSTLSIPFSISMYGYSTMSPSVTSNGVVCLGSCSSAYTNGNLPNGQFGGPTAFGFWDDLMIYASTSQSVYYGTTGTAPNRNLVFEFYESHFGQPTQYYHFQIVFYENLPGVVDFLYFQASDGGVSATIGVQSSGSGSSITYAANQANAVPVGTSSTNSPTLILSFNTNAGTMTQTSG
;
A
#
# COMPACT_ATOMS: atom_id res chain seq x y z
N MET A 1 6.57 -9.07 -21.51
CA MET A 1 5.72 -8.89 -20.32
C MET A 1 4.62 -7.91 -20.71
N PHE A 2 3.37 -8.17 -20.34
CA PHE A 2 2.25 -7.27 -20.67
C PHE A 2 2.10 -6.20 -19.59
N SER A 3 1.50 -5.06 -19.94
CA SER A 3 1.14 -4.07 -18.94
C SER A 3 0.01 -4.60 -18.06
N VAL A 4 -0.03 -4.16 -16.81
CA VAL A 4 -1.06 -4.55 -15.83
C VAL A 4 -1.75 -3.29 -15.35
N ASP A 5 -3.08 -3.33 -15.40
CA ASP A 5 -3.97 -2.23 -15.09
C ASP A 5 -5.27 -2.81 -14.53
N ASP A 6 -5.91 -2.11 -13.60
CA ASP A 6 -7.21 -2.46 -13.02
C ASP A 6 -7.41 -3.92 -12.62
N SER A 7 -6.39 -4.51 -12.01
CA SER A 7 -6.41 -5.91 -11.61
C SER A 7 -5.85 -6.13 -10.23
N TYR A 8 -6.09 -7.31 -9.69
CA TYR A 8 -5.45 -7.77 -8.46
C TYR A 8 -5.13 -9.26 -8.55
N SER A 9 -4.18 -9.69 -7.72
CA SER A 9 -3.80 -11.09 -7.57
C SER A 9 -3.81 -11.48 -6.10
N THR A 10 -4.41 -12.64 -5.80
CA THR A 10 -4.34 -13.24 -4.47
C THR A 10 -3.10 -14.08 -4.33
N LEU A 11 -2.37 -13.88 -3.25
CA LEU A 11 -1.09 -14.55 -2.97
C LEU A 11 -1.28 -15.61 -1.89
N SER A 12 -0.30 -16.49 -1.72
CA SER A 12 -0.16 -17.33 -0.53
C SER A 12 1.14 -16.96 0.16
N ILE A 13 1.06 -16.57 1.43
CA ILE A 13 2.18 -16.03 2.20
C ILE A 13 2.59 -16.96 3.36
N PRO A 14 3.85 -16.91 3.84
CA PRO A 14 4.38 -17.94 4.74
C PRO A 14 4.02 -17.76 6.22
N PHE A 15 3.25 -16.72 6.56
CA PHE A 15 2.67 -16.47 7.89
C PHE A 15 1.45 -15.56 7.78
N SER A 16 0.66 -15.51 8.85
CA SER A 16 -0.55 -14.70 8.89
C SER A 16 -0.24 -13.22 9.12
N ILE A 17 -0.81 -12.33 8.31
CA ILE A 17 -0.77 -10.88 8.53
C ILE A 17 -2.13 -10.40 9.02
N SER A 18 -2.14 -9.30 9.79
CA SER A 18 -3.35 -8.86 10.49
C SER A 18 -3.58 -7.36 10.44
N MET A 19 -4.85 -6.96 10.29
CA MET A 19 -5.35 -5.60 10.53
C MET A 19 -6.76 -5.67 11.10
N TYR A 20 -7.12 -4.75 12.00
CA TYR A 20 -8.48 -4.63 12.55
C TYR A 20 -9.04 -5.96 13.09
N GLY A 21 -8.20 -6.74 13.78
CA GLY A 21 -8.57 -8.05 14.35
C GLY A 21 -8.81 -9.17 13.34
N TYR A 22 -8.63 -8.92 12.04
CA TYR A 22 -8.73 -9.91 10.97
C TYR A 22 -7.35 -10.35 10.52
N SER A 23 -7.17 -11.65 10.28
CA SER A 23 -5.90 -12.24 9.89
C SER A 23 -6.05 -13.15 8.67
N THR A 24 -5.06 -13.16 7.78
CA THR A 24 -5.06 -14.00 6.58
C THR A 24 -3.65 -14.43 6.18
N MET A 25 -3.57 -15.58 5.51
CA MET A 25 -2.38 -16.02 4.76
C MET A 25 -2.58 -15.92 3.24
N SER A 26 -3.66 -15.26 2.82
CA SER A 26 -4.03 -15.11 1.42
C SER A 26 -4.47 -13.67 1.09
N PRO A 27 -3.59 -12.66 1.26
CA PRO A 27 -3.92 -11.30 0.87
C PRO A 27 -4.00 -11.14 -0.66
N SER A 28 -4.73 -10.13 -1.12
CA SER A 28 -4.76 -9.69 -2.50
C SER A 28 -3.99 -8.39 -2.66
N VAL A 29 -3.25 -8.25 -3.75
CA VAL A 29 -2.49 -7.06 -4.11
C VAL A 29 -2.98 -6.53 -5.44
N THR A 30 -3.28 -5.23 -5.53
CA THR A 30 -3.81 -4.58 -6.72
C THR A 30 -2.71 -3.89 -7.53
N SER A 31 -2.95 -3.63 -8.81
CA SER A 31 -2.13 -2.71 -9.64
C SER A 31 -2.34 -1.23 -9.32
N ASN A 32 -3.22 -0.93 -8.36
CA ASN A 32 -3.65 0.42 -7.96
C ASN A 32 -3.13 0.76 -6.55
N GLY A 33 -1.97 0.24 -6.16
CA GLY A 33 -1.28 0.58 -4.92
C GLY A 33 -1.97 0.12 -3.61
N VAL A 34 -2.75 -0.96 -3.66
CA VAL A 34 -3.57 -1.43 -2.52
C VAL A 34 -3.27 -2.89 -2.16
N VAL A 35 -3.28 -3.18 -0.85
CA VAL A 35 -3.26 -4.55 -0.30
C VAL A 35 -4.52 -4.82 0.51
N CYS A 36 -5.31 -5.82 0.10
CA CYS A 36 -6.51 -6.27 0.78
C CYS A 36 -6.22 -7.56 1.56
N LEU A 37 -6.68 -7.65 2.82
CA LEU A 37 -6.60 -8.90 3.58
C LEU A 37 -7.85 -9.78 3.37
N GLY A 38 -8.98 -9.18 3.02
CA GLY A 38 -10.25 -9.87 2.77
C GLY A 38 -10.82 -9.56 1.38
N SER A 39 -12.12 -9.24 1.33
CA SER A 39 -12.77 -8.79 0.10
C SER A 39 -12.03 -7.60 -0.51
N CYS A 40 -11.69 -7.71 -1.80
CA CYS A 40 -10.86 -6.77 -2.52
C CYS A 40 -11.57 -6.23 -3.77
N SER A 41 -11.07 -5.12 -4.29
CA SER A 41 -11.51 -4.45 -5.50
C SER A 41 -10.28 -3.95 -6.27
N SER A 42 -10.39 -3.85 -7.58
CA SER A 42 -9.39 -3.21 -8.44
C SER A 42 -9.74 -1.77 -8.80
N ALA A 43 -10.64 -1.12 -8.06
CA ALA A 43 -11.04 0.25 -8.33
C ALA A 43 -9.84 1.20 -8.52
N TYR A 44 -9.81 1.94 -9.62
CA TYR A 44 -8.82 3.01 -9.89
C TYR A 44 -9.26 4.36 -9.34
N THR A 45 -10.57 4.62 -9.29
CA THR A 45 -11.10 5.88 -8.76
C THR A 45 -10.97 5.90 -7.25
N ASN A 46 -10.00 6.65 -6.74
CA ASN A 46 -9.78 6.80 -5.31
C ASN A 46 -10.87 7.66 -4.64
N GLY A 47 -10.87 7.70 -3.30
CA GLY A 47 -11.79 8.51 -2.53
C GLY A 47 -11.51 8.47 -1.04
N ASN A 48 -12.41 9.08 -0.26
CA ASN A 48 -12.30 9.10 1.20
C ASN A 48 -12.46 7.70 1.80
N LEU A 49 -11.76 7.45 2.91
CA LEU A 49 -11.92 6.24 3.72
C LEU A 49 -12.93 6.49 4.87
N PRO A 50 -13.68 5.46 5.30
CA PRO A 50 -13.77 4.14 4.66
C PRO A 50 -14.47 4.24 3.29
N ASN A 51 -14.04 3.40 2.35
CA ASN A 51 -14.62 3.35 1.01
C ASN A 51 -15.34 2.01 0.76
N GLY A 52 -16.60 2.12 0.34
CA GLY A 52 -17.51 0.99 0.10
C GLY A 52 -17.06 -0.03 -0.95
N GLN A 53 -16.13 0.33 -1.85
CA GLN A 53 -15.62 -0.58 -2.87
C GLN A 53 -14.72 -1.68 -2.28
N PHE A 54 -14.17 -1.48 -1.07
CA PHE A 54 -13.32 -2.45 -0.39
C PHE A 54 -14.05 -3.04 0.82
N GLY A 55 -14.55 -4.27 0.67
CA GLY A 55 -15.40 -4.91 1.67
C GLY A 55 -14.67 -5.42 2.92
N GLY A 56 -13.34 -5.60 2.85
CA GLY A 56 -12.52 -6.11 3.96
C GLY A 56 -11.50 -5.12 4.50
N PRO A 57 -10.65 -5.58 5.43
CA PRO A 57 -9.50 -4.81 5.90
C PRO A 57 -8.53 -4.56 4.76
N THR A 58 -8.17 -3.30 4.55
CA THR A 58 -7.42 -2.86 3.38
C THR A 58 -6.40 -1.80 3.77
N ALA A 59 -5.19 -1.94 3.22
CA ALA A 59 -4.09 -0.99 3.29
C ALA A 59 -3.96 -0.29 1.93
N PHE A 60 -4.20 1.02 1.93
CA PHE A 60 -4.12 1.89 0.76
C PHE A 60 -2.77 2.60 0.82
N GLY A 61 -1.74 2.01 0.20
CA GLY A 61 -0.40 2.59 0.21
C GLY A 61 -0.31 3.81 -0.69
N PHE A 62 -0.93 3.75 -1.86
CA PHE A 62 -1.03 4.89 -2.77
C PHE A 62 -2.22 4.65 -3.72
N TRP A 63 -3.43 4.63 -3.17
CA TRP A 63 -4.61 4.25 -3.96
C TRP A 63 -4.97 5.35 -4.95
N ASP A 64 -4.80 5.04 -6.23
CA ASP A 64 -5.06 5.89 -7.39
C ASP A 64 -5.21 5.03 -8.66
N ASP A 65 -5.35 5.66 -9.81
CA ASP A 65 -5.31 5.03 -11.14
C ASP A 65 -3.85 4.78 -11.56
N LEU A 66 -3.32 3.60 -11.18
CA LEU A 66 -1.93 3.21 -11.41
C LEU A 66 -1.80 2.06 -12.41
N MET A 67 -0.64 2.00 -13.05
CA MET A 67 -0.34 1.04 -14.08
C MET A 67 1.09 0.54 -13.98
N ILE A 68 1.26 -0.75 -14.21
CA ILE A 68 2.57 -1.39 -14.43
C ILE A 68 2.79 -1.46 -15.94
N TYR A 69 3.69 -0.62 -16.46
CA TYR A 69 3.97 -0.54 -17.88
C TYR A 69 4.94 -1.63 -18.36
N ALA A 70 4.54 -2.37 -19.40
CA ALA A 70 5.41 -3.32 -20.08
C ALA A 70 6.73 -2.70 -20.56
N SER A 71 7.80 -3.50 -20.58
CA SER A 71 9.14 -3.09 -21.05
C SER A 71 9.77 -1.97 -20.21
N THR A 72 9.35 -1.85 -18.95
CA THR A 72 9.97 -0.99 -17.93
C THR A 72 10.44 -1.84 -16.74
N SER A 73 11.05 -1.22 -15.73
CA SER A 73 11.35 -1.89 -14.45
C SER A 73 10.16 -1.91 -13.48
N GLN A 74 8.99 -1.44 -13.88
CA GLN A 74 7.78 -1.40 -13.05
C GLN A 74 7.28 -2.79 -12.70
N SER A 75 6.90 -2.95 -11.43
CA SER A 75 6.39 -4.19 -10.89
C SER A 75 5.89 -4.00 -9.47
N VAL A 76 5.15 -5.01 -8.99
CA VAL A 76 4.90 -5.20 -7.57
C VAL A 76 5.65 -6.46 -7.13
N TYR A 77 6.59 -6.28 -6.23
CA TYR A 77 7.37 -7.37 -5.63
C TYR A 77 6.83 -7.68 -4.24
N TYR A 78 7.01 -8.91 -3.78
CA TYR A 78 6.79 -9.24 -2.38
C TYR A 78 7.86 -10.21 -1.89
N GLY A 79 8.19 -10.10 -0.61
CA GLY A 79 9.24 -10.89 -0.01
C GLY A 79 9.12 -10.95 1.51
N THR A 80 9.66 -12.01 2.10
CA THR A 80 9.75 -12.14 3.55
C THR A 80 11.19 -11.94 4.00
N THR A 81 11.38 -11.17 5.06
CA THR A 81 12.67 -11.00 5.73
C THR A 81 12.59 -11.45 7.19
N GLY A 82 13.73 -11.66 7.83
CA GLY A 82 13.80 -12.17 9.21
C GLY A 82 13.58 -13.68 9.32
N THR A 83 13.40 -14.15 10.56
CA THR A 83 13.18 -15.57 10.89
C THR A 83 12.01 -15.72 11.85
N ALA A 84 11.25 -16.80 11.74
CA ALA A 84 10.10 -17.02 12.61
C ALA A 84 10.52 -17.04 14.10
N PRO A 85 9.72 -16.46 15.02
CA PRO A 85 8.42 -15.80 14.80
C PRO A 85 8.53 -14.26 14.59
N ASN A 86 9.66 -13.75 14.11
CA ASN A 86 9.95 -12.32 13.92
C ASN A 86 10.23 -12.00 12.44
N ARG A 87 9.32 -12.41 11.56
CA ARG A 87 9.40 -12.11 10.12
C ARG A 87 8.65 -10.84 9.74
N ASN A 88 9.11 -10.18 8.68
CA ASN A 88 8.39 -9.08 8.03
C ASN A 88 8.01 -9.52 6.62
N LEU A 89 6.78 -9.21 6.21
CA LEU A 89 6.32 -9.37 4.83
C LEU A 89 6.28 -7.98 4.20
N VAL A 90 7.05 -7.80 3.15
CA VAL A 90 7.17 -6.54 2.41
C VAL A 90 6.49 -6.71 1.06
N PHE A 91 5.58 -5.79 0.73
CA PHE A 91 5.10 -5.55 -0.62
C PHE A 91 5.77 -4.27 -1.12
N GLU A 92 6.50 -4.34 -2.24
CA GLU A 92 7.19 -3.20 -2.83
C GLU A 92 6.55 -2.87 -4.18
N PHE A 93 6.10 -1.63 -4.32
CA PHE A 93 5.43 -1.11 -5.50
C PHE A 93 6.38 -0.19 -6.24
N TYR A 94 6.61 -0.48 -7.51
CA TYR A 94 7.26 0.41 -8.47
C TYR A 94 6.31 0.55 -9.66
N GLU A 95 5.48 1.60 -9.63
CA GLU A 95 4.36 1.79 -10.57
C GLU A 95 4.38 3.22 -11.13
N SER A 96 3.47 3.53 -12.04
CA SER A 96 3.24 4.90 -12.52
C SER A 96 1.77 5.18 -12.70
N HIS A 97 1.40 6.46 -12.75
CA HIS A 97 0.02 6.85 -12.99
C HIS A 97 -0.43 6.41 -14.40
N PHE A 98 -1.68 6.00 -14.53
CA PHE A 98 -2.27 5.64 -15.81
C PHE A 98 -2.19 6.80 -16.82
N GLY A 99 -1.81 6.47 -18.04
CA GLY A 99 -1.51 7.45 -19.09
C GLY A 99 -0.25 8.30 -18.88
N GLN A 100 0.49 8.13 -17.77
CA GLN A 100 1.68 8.93 -17.43
C GLN A 100 2.86 8.02 -17.01
N PRO A 101 3.49 7.29 -17.96
CA PRO A 101 4.52 6.27 -17.65
C PRO A 101 5.82 6.81 -17.02
N THR A 102 5.94 8.13 -16.87
CA THR A 102 7.10 8.80 -16.24
C THR A 102 6.79 9.41 -14.87
N GLN A 103 5.53 9.32 -14.43
CA GLN A 103 5.09 9.76 -13.10
C GLN A 103 5.20 8.57 -12.14
N TYR A 104 6.43 8.31 -11.70
CA TYR A 104 6.77 7.13 -10.90
C TYR A 104 6.37 7.26 -9.43
N TYR A 105 6.02 6.11 -8.85
CA TYR A 105 5.76 5.90 -7.43
C TYR A 105 6.57 4.69 -6.96
N HIS A 106 7.36 4.90 -5.90
CA HIS A 106 8.13 3.85 -5.23
C HIS A 106 7.83 3.87 -3.74
N PHE A 107 7.15 2.83 -3.27
CA PHE A 107 6.78 2.68 -1.88
C PHE A 107 6.69 1.21 -1.49
N GLN A 108 6.68 0.96 -0.18
CA GLN A 108 6.49 -0.36 0.40
C GLN A 108 5.35 -0.37 1.40
N ILE A 109 4.69 -1.51 1.53
CA ILE A 109 3.75 -1.84 2.61
C ILE A 109 4.32 -3.04 3.37
N VAL A 110 4.52 -2.87 4.68
CA VAL A 110 5.21 -3.85 5.53
C VAL A 110 4.28 -4.34 6.64
N PHE A 111 4.10 -5.66 6.71
CA PHE A 111 3.40 -6.35 7.80
C PHE A 111 4.39 -7.13 8.65
N TYR A 112 4.08 -7.26 9.94
CA TYR A 112 4.96 -7.85 10.94
C TYR A 112 4.34 -9.10 11.58
N GLU A 113 5.08 -10.21 11.60
CA GLU A 113 4.62 -11.46 12.24
C GLU A 113 4.42 -11.30 13.75
N ASN A 114 5.28 -10.51 14.41
CA ASN A 114 5.28 -10.32 15.85
C ASN A 114 4.53 -9.06 16.33
N LEU A 115 4.00 -8.24 15.41
CA LEU A 115 3.23 -7.03 15.70
C LEU A 115 1.89 -7.03 14.94
N PRO A 116 0.99 -8.00 15.21
CA PRO A 116 -0.28 -8.10 14.50
C PRO A 116 -1.12 -6.83 14.68
N GLY A 117 -1.65 -6.31 13.58
CA GLY A 117 -2.43 -5.06 13.55
C GLY A 117 -1.60 -3.80 13.33
N VAL A 118 -0.27 -3.91 13.27
CA VAL A 118 0.63 -2.85 12.83
C VAL A 118 1.00 -3.07 11.36
N VAL A 119 0.90 -2.00 10.57
CA VAL A 119 1.35 -1.97 9.17
C VAL A 119 2.08 -0.67 8.91
N ASP A 120 3.23 -0.75 8.24
CA ASP A 120 4.03 0.42 7.90
C ASP A 120 4.02 0.68 6.39
N PHE A 121 3.89 1.95 6.01
CA PHE A 121 4.10 2.41 4.64
C PHE A 121 5.41 3.20 4.58
N LEU A 122 6.31 2.80 3.68
CA LEU A 122 7.62 3.42 3.49
C LEU A 122 7.65 4.03 2.09
N TYR A 123 7.83 5.35 1.98
CA TYR A 123 7.86 6.05 0.69
C TYR A 123 9.27 6.49 0.33
N PHE A 124 9.69 6.16 -0.89
CA PHE A 124 10.98 6.53 -1.46
C PHE A 124 10.81 7.66 -2.47
N GLN A 125 9.75 7.60 -3.28
CA GLN A 125 9.46 8.59 -4.31
C GLN A 125 7.96 8.61 -4.66
N ALA A 126 7.39 9.81 -4.80
CA ALA A 126 6.14 10.04 -5.51
C ALA A 126 6.27 11.30 -6.38
N SER A 127 6.17 11.15 -7.71
CA SER A 127 6.52 12.23 -8.66
C SER A 127 5.65 13.48 -8.54
N ASP A 128 4.42 13.34 -8.07
CA ASP A 128 3.42 14.42 -7.90
C ASP A 128 3.14 14.76 -6.42
N GLY A 129 3.90 14.16 -5.50
CA GLY A 129 3.73 14.32 -4.06
C GLY A 129 2.42 13.75 -3.49
N GLY A 130 1.76 12.81 -4.17
CA GLY A 130 0.52 12.18 -3.67
C GLY A 130 -0.74 13.02 -3.86
N VAL A 131 -0.72 13.99 -4.78
CA VAL A 131 -1.80 14.98 -4.94
C VAL A 131 -3.17 14.38 -5.23
N SER A 132 -3.23 13.23 -5.90
CA SER A 132 -4.47 12.54 -6.26
C SER A 132 -4.71 11.25 -5.46
N ALA A 133 -3.73 10.75 -4.71
CA ALA A 133 -3.84 9.45 -4.06
C ALA A 133 -4.65 9.48 -2.77
N THR A 134 -5.22 8.33 -2.39
CA THR A 134 -5.69 8.03 -1.03
C THR A 134 -4.68 7.15 -0.31
N ILE A 135 -4.29 7.57 0.90
CA ILE A 135 -3.33 6.87 1.76
C ILE A 135 -3.96 6.63 3.12
N GLY A 136 -3.99 5.36 3.54
CA GLY A 136 -4.50 5.00 4.86
C GLY A 136 -4.86 3.53 4.98
N VAL A 137 -5.61 3.19 6.03
CA VAL A 137 -6.07 1.83 6.32
C VAL A 137 -7.54 1.84 6.72
N GLN A 138 -8.33 0.85 6.30
CA GLN A 138 -9.72 0.68 6.74
C GLN A 138 -10.02 -0.76 7.16
N SER A 139 -11.04 -0.96 8.00
CA SER A 139 -11.50 -2.29 8.42
C SER A 139 -12.50 -2.93 7.45
N SER A 140 -13.32 -2.10 6.80
CA SER A 140 -14.33 -2.47 5.80
C SER A 140 -14.91 -1.20 5.17
N GLY A 141 -15.76 -1.34 4.16
CA GLY A 141 -16.34 -0.22 3.42
C GLY A 141 -17.27 0.71 4.21
N SER A 142 -17.62 0.36 5.44
CA SER A 142 -18.38 1.20 6.37
C SER A 142 -17.79 1.20 7.79
N GLY A 143 -16.56 0.68 7.93
CA GLY A 143 -15.94 0.42 9.22
C GLY A 143 -15.01 1.55 9.70
N SER A 144 -14.16 1.22 10.67
CA SER A 144 -13.14 2.16 11.14
C SER A 144 -12.07 2.38 10.08
N SER A 145 -11.53 3.59 10.02
CA SER A 145 -10.41 3.92 9.15
C SER A 145 -9.44 4.88 9.83
N ILE A 146 -8.19 4.86 9.37
CA ILE A 146 -7.17 5.84 9.68
C ILE A 146 -6.68 6.38 8.34
N THR A 147 -7.00 7.64 8.05
CA THR A 147 -6.59 8.31 6.81
C THR A 147 -5.38 9.18 7.10
N TYR A 148 -4.32 9.03 6.30
CA TYR A 148 -3.20 9.95 6.29
C TYR A 148 -3.47 11.11 5.33
N ALA A 149 -3.85 10.79 4.09
CA ALA A 149 -4.08 11.75 3.03
C ALA A 149 -5.13 11.22 2.05
N ALA A 150 -5.90 12.13 1.46
CA ALA A 150 -6.78 11.85 0.33
C ALA A 150 -6.84 13.08 -0.57
N ASN A 151 -6.41 12.95 -1.83
CA ASN A 151 -6.34 14.07 -2.77
C ASN A 151 -5.60 15.29 -2.19
N GLN A 152 -4.46 15.05 -1.54
CA GLN A 152 -3.71 16.08 -0.81
C GLN A 152 -2.34 16.29 -1.44
N ALA A 153 -2.12 17.47 -2.02
CA ALA A 153 -0.83 17.86 -2.56
C ALA A 153 0.29 17.80 -1.50
N ASN A 154 1.46 17.30 -1.90
CA ASN A 154 2.67 17.20 -1.06
C ASN A 154 2.48 16.35 0.21
N ALA A 155 1.55 15.38 0.20
CA ALA A 155 1.42 14.41 1.28
C ALA A 155 2.63 13.47 1.35
N VAL A 156 3.19 13.11 0.19
CA VAL A 156 4.41 12.30 0.10
C VAL A 156 5.53 13.18 -0.45
N PRO A 157 6.77 13.09 0.09
CA PRO A 157 7.90 13.82 -0.48
C PRO A 157 8.11 13.46 -1.96
N VAL A 158 8.30 14.48 -2.79
CA VAL A 158 8.75 14.30 -4.17
C VAL A 158 10.22 13.87 -4.10
N GLY A 159 10.44 12.55 -4.09
CA GLY A 159 11.77 11.96 -3.97
C GLY A 159 12.72 12.42 -5.07
N THR A 160 14.01 12.31 -4.81
CA THR A 160 15.04 12.29 -5.87
C THR A 160 15.43 10.83 -6.09
N SER A 161 15.69 10.43 -7.34
CA SER A 161 15.91 9.03 -7.79
C SER A 161 17.16 8.33 -7.22
N SER A 162 17.63 8.70 -6.03
CA SER A 162 18.95 8.33 -5.48
C SER A 162 18.95 7.73 -4.07
N THR A 163 17.80 7.62 -3.40
CA THR A 163 17.77 7.18 -1.99
C THR A 163 17.40 5.71 -1.86
N ASN A 164 18.33 4.89 -1.37
CA ASN A 164 18.06 3.51 -0.89
C ASN A 164 17.35 3.48 0.47
N SER A 165 16.80 4.62 0.92
CA SER A 165 16.18 4.79 2.23
C SER A 165 14.86 5.54 2.03
N PRO A 166 13.81 5.16 2.79
CA PRO A 166 12.54 5.87 2.70
C PRO A 166 12.72 7.30 3.21
N THR A 167 12.00 8.24 2.61
CA THR A 167 11.95 9.66 3.02
C THR A 167 10.79 9.94 3.98
N LEU A 168 9.77 9.08 3.96
CA LEU A 168 8.59 9.15 4.80
C LEU A 168 8.22 7.74 5.24
N ILE A 169 8.02 7.57 6.54
CA ILE A 169 7.50 6.34 7.13
C ILE A 169 6.21 6.66 7.88
N LEU A 170 5.14 5.95 7.53
CA LEU A 170 3.86 5.99 8.22
C LEU A 170 3.65 4.64 8.90
N SER A 171 3.42 4.63 10.21
CA SER A 171 3.08 3.41 10.94
C SER A 171 1.65 3.48 11.45
N PHE A 172 0.81 2.54 11.02
CA PHE A 172 -0.59 2.45 11.40
C PHE A 172 -0.78 1.31 12.39
N ASN A 173 -1.26 1.63 13.59
CA ASN A 173 -1.68 0.64 14.57
C ASN A 173 -3.21 0.55 14.58
N THR A 174 -3.74 -0.42 13.86
CA THR A 174 -5.19 -0.64 13.67
C THR A 174 -5.89 -1.14 14.93
N ASN A 175 -5.16 -1.73 15.90
CA ASN A 175 -5.72 -2.11 17.19
C ASN A 175 -5.94 -0.89 18.09
N ALA A 176 -5.03 0.08 18.01
CA ALA A 176 -5.10 1.32 18.79
C ALA A 176 -5.85 2.45 18.07
N GLY A 177 -6.12 2.32 16.77
CA GLY A 177 -6.72 3.40 15.97
C GLY A 177 -5.78 4.60 15.80
N THR A 178 -4.46 4.38 15.80
CA THR A 178 -3.45 5.45 15.78
C THR A 178 -2.52 5.34 14.57
N MET A 179 -1.95 6.47 14.16
CA MET A 179 -0.89 6.53 13.17
C MET A 179 0.24 7.43 13.68
N THR A 180 1.47 7.05 13.36
CA THR A 180 2.66 7.88 13.58
C THR A 180 3.38 8.13 12.26
N GLN A 181 3.95 9.31 12.14
CA GLN A 181 4.71 9.75 10.98
C GLN A 181 6.16 10.03 11.40
N THR A 182 7.12 9.54 10.64
CA THR A 182 8.54 9.82 10.82
C THR A 182 9.16 10.23 9.48
N SER A 183 10.00 11.28 9.49
CA SER A 183 10.87 11.58 8.35
C SER A 183 12.04 10.59 8.36
N GLY A 184 12.35 10.03 7.19
CA GLY A 184 13.52 9.17 7.03
C GLY A 184 14.80 9.92 6.74
#